data_AF-A0A432TAH5-F1
#
_entry.id   AF-A0A432TAH5-F1
#
_cell.length_a   1.000
_cell.length_b   1.000
_cell.length_c   1.000
_cell.angle_alpha   90.00
_cell.angle_beta   90.00
_cell.angle_gamma   90.00
#
_symmetry.space_group_name_H-M   'P 1'
#
loop_
_entity.id
_entity.type
_entity.pdbx_description
1 polymer ?
#
loop_
_entity_poly.entity_id
_entity_poly.type
_entity_poly.pdbx_seq_one_letter_code
_entity_poly.pdbx_strand_id
1 'polypeptide(L)' 'MTNTIELITKELPKYNGLTKSEKDFGLQHLEEWIPQNGHLDTLIDKFSEKSLDITPFLEKIGLQK' A
#
# COMPACT_ATOMS: atom_id res chain seq x y z
N MET A 1 7.58 16.45 -5.83
CA MET A 1 6.82 15.94 -4.68
C MET A 1 6.58 14.48 -4.98
N THR A 2 7.20 13.58 -4.23
CA THR A 2 7.19 12.15 -4.54
C THR A 2 5.81 11.62 -4.20
N ASN A 3 5.00 11.30 -5.21
CA ASN A 3 3.65 10.77 -5.00
C ASN A 3 3.79 9.40 -4.35
N THR A 4 3.34 9.26 -3.11
CA THR A 4 3.28 8.01 -2.34
C THR A 4 2.68 6.87 -3.18
N ILE A 5 1.67 7.19 -3.98
CA ILE A 5 1.01 6.27 -4.93
C ILE A 5 1.99 5.74 -5.97
N GLU A 6 2.83 6.57 -6.60
CA GLU A 6 3.80 6.12 -7.60
C GLU A 6 4.84 5.15 -7.01
N LEU A 7 5.27 5.42 -5.77
CA LEU A 7 6.21 4.54 -5.07
C LEU A 7 5.57 3.17 -4.80
N ILE A 8 4.34 3.15 -4.29
CA ILE A 8 3.63 1.90 -4.01
C ILE A 8 3.38 1.13 -5.31
N THR A 9 2.91 1.80 -6.37
CA THR A 9 2.67 1.17 -7.67
C THR A 9 3.94 0.52 -8.25
N LYS A 10 5.12 1.09 -7.98
CA LYS A 10 6.40 0.57 -8.45
C LYS A 10 6.94 -0.59 -7.59
N GLU A 11 6.73 -0.54 -6.28
CA GLU A 11 7.35 -1.48 -5.33
C GLU A 11 6.43 -2.62 -4.90
N LEU A 12 5.11 -2.40 -4.81
CA LEU A 12 4.10 -3.42 -4.48
C LEU A 12 4.18 -4.68 -5.37
N PRO A 13 4.33 -4.60 -6.71
CA PRO A 13 4.50 -5.78 -7.54
C PRO A 13 5.73 -6.63 -7.17
N LYS A 14 6.80 -5.99 -6.68
CA LYS A 14 8.05 -6.64 -6.25
C LYS A 14 7.98 -7.22 -4.84
N TYR A 15 6.95 -6.89 -4.07
CA TYR A 15 6.80 -7.36 -2.69
C TYR A 15 6.36 -8.82 -2.65
N ASN A 16 7.17 -9.71 -2.07
CA ASN A 16 6.83 -11.15 -2.02
C ASN A 16 5.91 -11.54 -0.85
N GLY A 17 5.61 -10.61 0.07
CA GLY A 17 4.74 -10.88 1.23
C GLY A 17 3.24 -10.80 0.92
N LEU A 18 2.86 -10.40 -0.31
CA LEU A 18 1.47 -10.36 -0.77
C LEU A 18 1.31 -11.23 -2.03
N THR A 19 0.17 -11.88 -2.13
CA THR A 19 -0.30 -12.58 -3.32
C THR A 19 -0.67 -11.57 -4.42
N LYS A 20 -0.80 -12.08 -5.65
CA LYS A 20 -1.15 -11.25 -6.80
C LYS A 20 -2.49 -10.52 -6.62
N SER A 21 -3.49 -11.19 -6.06
CA SER A 21 -4.83 -10.61 -5.85
C SER A 21 -4.84 -9.48 -4.83
N GLU A 22 -4.01 -9.59 -3.78
CA GLU A 22 -3.90 -8.57 -2.74
C GLU A 22 -3.17 -7.33 -3.24
N LYS A 23 -2.14 -7.54 -4.06
CA LYS A 23 -1.46 -6.45 -4.76
C LYS A 23 -2.41 -5.72 -5.69
N ASP A 24 -3.16 -6.45 -6.52
CA ASP A 24 -4.12 -5.87 -7.45
C ASP A 24 -5.20 -5.06 -6.72
N PHE A 25 -5.73 -5.63 -5.64
CA PHE A 25 -6.70 -4.96 -4.76
C PHE A 25 -6.15 -3.64 -4.19
N GLY A 26 -4.92 -3.61 -3.70
CA GLY A 26 -4.28 -2.37 -3.26
C GLY A 26 -4.17 -1.37 -4.40
N LEU A 27 -3.56 -1.77 -5.52
CA LEU A 27 -3.29 -0.91 -6.68
C LEU A 27 -4.54 -0.24 -7.25
N GLN A 28 -5.66 -0.97 -7.31
CA GLN A 28 -6.92 -0.44 -7.85
C GLN A 28 -7.53 0.67 -7.00
N HIS A 29 -7.23 0.71 -5.70
CA HIS A 29 -7.84 1.65 -4.76
C HIS A 29 -6.82 2.63 -4.13
N LEU A 30 -5.55 2.63 -4.56
CA LEU A 30 -4.52 3.53 -3.99
C LEU A 30 -4.91 5.00 -4.08
N GLU A 31 -5.46 5.44 -5.22
CA GLU A 31 -5.86 6.83 -5.41
C GLU A 31 -7.04 7.25 -4.52
N GLU A 32 -7.86 6.28 -4.09
CA GLU A 32 -8.99 6.50 -3.20
C GLU A 32 -8.58 6.47 -1.73
N TRP A 33 -7.68 5.54 -1.35
CA TRP A 33 -7.29 5.33 0.03
C TRP A 33 -6.12 6.20 0.48
N ILE A 34 -5.29 6.68 -0.44
CA ILE A 34 -4.15 7.55 -0.16
C ILE A 34 -4.54 8.98 -0.57
N PRO A 35 -5.05 9.80 0.36
CA PRO A 35 -5.30 11.21 0.07
C PRO A 35 -4.00 11.92 -0.32
N GLN A 36 -4.08 13.10 -0.95
CA GLN A 36 -2.90 13.89 -1.37
C GLN A 36 -1.91 14.20 -0.23
N ASN A 37 -2.33 14.04 1.04
CA ASN A 37 -1.50 14.20 2.22
C ASN A 37 -0.62 12.96 2.52
N GLY A 38 -0.74 11.88 1.75
CA GLY A 38 0.10 10.68 1.88
C GLY A 38 -0.20 9.80 3.09
N HIS A 39 -1.38 9.95 3.72
CA HIS A 39 -1.79 9.07 4.83
C HIS A 39 -2.07 7.66 4.33
N LEU A 40 -1.52 6.68 5.06
CA LEU A 40 -1.61 5.25 4.73
C LEU A 40 -2.50 4.49 5.71
N ASP A 41 -3.02 5.15 6.74
CA ASP A 41 -3.92 4.55 7.72
C ASP A 41 -5.11 3.86 7.06
N THR A 42 -5.75 4.50 6.07
CA THR A 42 -6.86 3.92 5.32
C THR A 42 -6.44 2.67 4.53
N LEU A 43 -5.25 2.69 3.92
CA LEU A 43 -4.71 1.53 3.21
C LEU A 43 -4.49 0.37 4.19
N ILE A 44 -3.90 0.64 5.35
CA ILE A 44 -3.66 -0.37 6.38
C ILE A 44 -4.99 -0.95 6.89
N ASP A 45 -5.97 -0.10 7.17
CA ASP A 45 -7.30 -0.52 7.64
C ASP A 45 -7.98 -1.42 6.60
N LYS A 46 -7.96 -1.05 5.31
CA LYS A 46 -8.54 -1.83 4.20
C LYS A 46 -7.88 -3.19 4.00
N PHE A 47 -6.57 -3.28 4.21
CA PHE A 47 -5.86 -4.56 4.19
C PHE A 47 -6.17 -5.38 5.45
N SER A 48 -6.25 -4.74 6.62
CA SER A 48 -6.60 -5.38 7.89
C SER A 48 -8.03 -5.93 7.87
N GLU A 49 -8.99 -5.28 7.20
CA GLU A 49 -10.34 -5.80 6.96
C GLU A 49 -10.32 -7.14 6.23
N LYS A 50 -9.30 -7.39 5.40
CA LYS A 50 -9.07 -8.67 4.73
C LYS A 50 -8.19 -9.65 5.51
N SER A 51 -7.89 -9.34 6.78
CA SER A 51 -6.91 -10.06 7.60
C SER A 51 -5.51 -10.08 6.98
N LEU A 52 -5.14 -8.99 6.29
CA LEU A 52 -3.84 -8.81 5.64
C LEU A 52 -3.06 -7.71 6.31
N ASP A 53 -1.76 -7.93 6.43
CA ASP A 53 -0.86 -6.96 7.03
C ASP A 53 0.03 -6.35 5.94
N ILE A 54 -0.24 -5.09 5.59
CA ILE A 54 0.53 -4.31 4.61
C ILE A 54 1.61 -3.44 5.26
N THR A 55 1.64 -3.36 6.59
CA THR A 55 2.65 -2.62 7.35
C THR A 55 4.09 -3.01 6.99
N PRO A 56 4.49 -4.30 6.90
CA PRO A 56 5.86 -4.67 6.53
C PRO A 56 6.22 -4.27 5.10
N PHE A 57 5.23 -4.12 4.21
CA PHE A 57 5.47 -3.55 2.89
C PHE A 57 5.76 -2.04 2.99
N LEU A 58 4.95 -1.29 3.75
CA LEU A 58 5.10 0.15 3.93
C LEU A 58 6.42 0.51 4.62
N GLU A 59 6.83 -0.26 5.63
CA GLU A 59 8.14 -0.13 6.27
C GLU A 59 9.27 -0.38 5.28
N LYS A 60 9.16 -1.41 4.44
CA LYS A 60 10.19 -1.76 3.45
C LYS A 60 10.44 -0.67 2.41
N ILE A 61 9.42 0.09 2.05
CA ILE A 61 9.53 1.20 1.09
C ILE A 61 9.72 2.56 1.78
N GLY A 62 9.87 2.58 3.11
CA GLY A 62 10.16 3.80 3.88
C GLY A 62 8.97 4.74 4.04
N LEU A 63 7.74 4.23 3.89
CA LEU A 63 6.51 4.99 4.03
C LEU A 63 5.91 4.93 5.45
N GLN A 64 6.34 3.96 6.25
CA GLN A 64 5.97 3.81 7.65
C GLN A 64 7.25 3.55 8.46
N LYS A 65 7.31 4.02 9.70
CA LYS A 65 8.49 4.01 10.56
C LYS A 65 8.23 3.30 11.88
#